data_AF-A0A5M3Q2A0-F1
#
_entry.id   AF-A0A5M3Q2A0-F1
#
_cell.length_a   1.000
_cell.length_b   1.000
_cell.length_c   1.000
_cell.angle_alpha   90.00
_cell.angle_beta   90.00
_cell.angle_gamma   90.00
#
_symmetry.space_group_name_H-M   'P 1'
#
loop_
_entity.id
_entity.type
_entity.pdbx_description
1 polymer ?
#
loop_
_entity_poly.entity_id
_entity_poly.type
_entity_poly.pdbx_seq_one_letter_code
_entity_poly.pdbx_strand_id
1 'polypeptide(L)'
;MSTDTYIPKENTYPNGAITICRFSEQEAGYVKFAPMGGGPVYRMPEAKFEETFRKVSQNEINNVQYRAAYFNIDGAYDDPIPGYTTGRLWNGFAMPVFEEKGALMLAEQGPDMTFDKERDTFVVDMGEDVDDECRFEEYKGFDITFEGELKHVYAIGDGWVWDEIPPEEIQ
;
A
#
# COMPACT_ATOMS: atom_id res chain seq x y z
N MET A 1 8.75 16.69 6.37
CA MET A 1 9.75 16.11 7.28
C MET A 1 10.20 14.80 6.64
N SER A 2 11.49 14.53 6.51
CA SER A 2 11.95 13.24 6.00
C SER A 2 11.64 12.18 7.07
N THR A 3 10.65 11.33 6.82
CA THR A 3 10.32 10.22 7.70
C THR A 3 11.30 9.10 7.39
N ASP A 4 12.31 8.92 8.24
CA ASP A 4 13.29 7.85 8.08
C ASP A 4 12.58 6.49 7.98
N THR A 5 12.82 5.77 6.89
CA THR A 5 12.26 4.44 6.66
C THR A 5 13.27 3.37 7.06
N TYR A 6 12.81 2.33 7.76
CA TYR A 6 13.64 1.20 8.18
C TYR A 6 13.03 -0.11 7.66
N ILE A 7 13.86 -1.11 7.43
CA ILE A 7 13.46 -2.49 7.09
C ILE A 7 14.30 -3.49 7.89
N PRO A 8 13.81 -4.73 8.14
CA PRO A 8 14.66 -5.81 8.62
C PRO A 8 15.87 -6.02 7.70
N LYS A 9 17.05 -6.30 8.27
CA LYS A 9 18.30 -6.41 7.49
C LYS A 9 18.29 -7.56 6.48
N GLU A 10 17.52 -8.59 6.75
CA GLU A 10 17.28 -9.75 5.91
C GLU A 10 16.38 -9.45 4.70
N ASN A 11 15.64 -8.33 4.73
CA ASN A 11 14.70 -7.97 3.69
C ASN A 11 15.31 -7.00 2.66
N THR A 12 14.66 -6.94 1.50
CA THR A 12 14.93 -5.96 0.45
C THR A 12 13.81 -4.94 0.39
N TYR A 13 14.15 -3.65 0.36
CA TYR A 13 13.16 -2.59 0.19
C TYR A 13 12.39 -2.80 -1.13
N PRO A 14 11.06 -2.70 -1.15
CA PRO A 14 10.24 -2.07 -0.11
C PRO A 14 9.58 -3.00 0.92
N ASN A 15 9.95 -4.28 0.94
CA ASN A 15 9.31 -5.28 1.80
C ASN A 15 9.78 -5.22 3.26
N GLY A 16 8.83 -5.30 4.18
CA GLY A 16 9.07 -5.16 5.62
C GLY A 16 9.39 -3.74 6.06
N ALA A 17 9.06 -2.72 5.25
CA ALA A 17 9.20 -1.33 5.67
C ALA A 17 8.39 -1.07 6.94
N ILE A 18 8.98 -0.31 7.87
CA ILE A 18 8.35 0.09 9.12
C ILE A 18 8.36 1.60 9.29
N THR A 19 7.37 2.08 10.04
CA THR A 19 7.27 3.47 10.48
C THR A 19 7.62 3.55 11.96
N ILE A 20 8.52 4.45 12.33
CA ILE A 20 8.86 4.69 13.73
C ILE A 20 7.75 5.52 14.40
N CYS A 21 7.12 4.93 15.42
CA CYS A 21 6.10 5.57 16.24
C CYS A 21 6.76 6.18 17.47
N ARG A 22 7.15 7.46 17.43
CA ARG A 22 7.72 8.09 18.64
C ARG A 22 6.60 8.43 19.63
N PHE A 23 6.61 7.83 20.82
CA PHE A 23 5.78 8.24 21.95
C PHE A 23 6.62 8.45 23.21
N SER A 24 6.51 9.66 23.79
CA SER A 24 6.90 10.10 25.15
C SER A 24 8.37 9.91 25.58
N GLU A 25 8.94 10.95 26.20
CA GLU A 25 10.28 10.95 26.83
C GLU A 25 10.44 9.91 27.96
N GLN A 26 9.34 9.32 28.45
CA GLN A 26 9.34 8.30 29.51
C GLN A 26 9.80 6.91 29.04
N GLU A 27 10.11 6.72 27.75
CA GLU A 27 10.57 5.45 27.17
C GLU A 27 11.99 5.49 26.61
N ALA A 28 12.90 6.16 27.31
CA ALA A 28 14.32 6.17 26.94
C ALA A 28 14.89 4.73 26.74
N GLY A 29 15.56 4.50 25.61
CA GLY A 29 16.23 3.23 25.28
C GLY A 29 15.38 2.18 24.56
N TYR A 30 14.13 2.50 24.18
CA TYR A 30 13.27 1.62 23.39
C TYR A 30 12.81 2.29 22.09
N VAL A 31 12.67 1.48 21.04
CA VAL A 31 12.07 1.89 19.77
C VAL A 31 10.69 1.27 19.66
N LYS A 32 9.70 2.12 19.36
CA LYS A 32 8.35 1.72 18.96
C LYS A 32 8.18 1.91 17.47
N PHE A 33 7.59 0.93 16.81
CA PHE A 33 7.39 0.96 15.37
C PHE A 33 6.20 0.09 14.97
N ALA A 34 5.64 0.36 13.81
CA ALA A 34 4.61 -0.45 13.18
C ALA A 34 5.02 -0.76 11.72
N PRO A 35 4.50 -1.83 11.11
CA PRO A 35 4.62 -2.01 9.66
C PRO A 35 4.14 -0.76 8.92
N MET A 36 4.84 -0.42 7.84
CA MET A 36 4.42 0.65 6.94
C MET A 36 3.08 0.25 6.32
N GLY A 37 2.07 1.11 6.46
CA GLY A 37 0.69 0.81 6.10
C GLY A 37 -0.23 0.46 7.28
N GLY A 38 0.33 0.19 8.46
CA GLY A 38 -0.45 -0.05 9.68
C GLY A 38 -0.31 -1.47 10.22
N GLY A 39 -0.99 -1.77 11.32
CA GLY A 39 -0.87 -3.03 12.06
C GLY A 39 -0.44 -2.82 13.53
N PRO A 40 -0.11 -3.91 14.26
CA PRO A 40 0.25 -3.81 15.66
C PRO A 40 1.52 -2.99 15.86
N VAL A 41 1.53 -2.18 16.93
CA VAL A 41 2.72 -1.45 17.35
C VAL A 41 3.63 -2.39 18.15
N TYR A 42 4.84 -2.56 17.67
CA TYR A 42 5.90 -3.31 18.33
C TYR A 42 6.79 -2.40 19.17
N ARG A 43 7.47 -3.00 20.16
CA ARG A 43 8.44 -2.33 21.02
C ARG A 43 9.63 -3.23 21.29
N MET A 44 10.84 -2.70 21.16
CA MET A 44 12.06 -3.40 21.55
C MET A 44 13.18 -2.44 21.98
N PRO A 45 14.22 -2.92 22.71
CA PRO A 45 15.37 -2.11 23.05
C PRO A 45 16.08 -1.57 21.80
N GLU A 46 16.62 -0.35 21.88
CA GLU A 46 17.29 0.32 20.76
C GLU A 46 18.46 -0.49 20.20
N ALA A 47 19.30 -1.07 21.05
CA ALA A 47 20.40 -1.94 20.61
C ALA A 47 19.91 -3.13 19.77
N LYS A 48 18.81 -3.77 20.18
CA LYS A 48 18.22 -4.89 19.43
C LYS A 48 17.59 -4.41 18.11
N PHE A 49 17.03 -3.21 18.10
CA PHE A 49 16.51 -2.59 16.89
C PHE A 49 17.63 -2.36 15.88
N GLU A 50 18.75 -1.77 16.29
CA GLU A 50 19.92 -1.55 15.42
C GLU A 50 20.57 -2.85 14.94
N GLU A 51 20.49 -3.93 15.72
CA GLU A 51 20.92 -5.27 15.30
C GLU A 51 20.01 -5.85 14.20
N THR A 52 18.70 -5.59 14.27
CA THR A 52 17.68 -6.24 13.42
C THR A 52 17.33 -5.42 12.18
N PHE A 53 17.32 -4.09 12.28
CA PHE A 53 16.85 -3.20 11.23
C PHE A 53 17.99 -2.38 10.63
N ARG A 54 17.81 -1.98 9.38
CA ARG A 54 18.64 -0.98 8.71
C ARG A 54 17.78 0.15 8.20
N LYS A 55 18.35 1.36 8.20
CA LYS A 55 17.76 2.50 7.52
C LYS A 55 17.84 2.27 6.01
N VAL A 56 16.74 2.51 5.31
CA VAL A 56 16.70 2.46 3.85
C VAL A 56 17.37 3.72 3.31
N SER A 57 18.30 3.55 2.38
CA SER A 57 18.98 4.69 1.76
C SER A 57 18.04 5.45 0.83
N GLN A 58 18.25 6.75 0.64
CA GLN A 58 17.48 7.53 -0.32
C GLN A 58 17.61 6.97 -1.74
N ASN A 59 18.76 6.39 -2.08
CA ASN A 59 18.98 5.75 -3.37
C ASN A 59 18.08 4.52 -3.55
N GLU A 60 17.95 3.66 -2.54
CA GLU A 60 17.00 2.53 -2.60
C GLU A 60 15.56 3.00 -2.74
N ILE A 61 15.17 4.06 -2.01
CA ILE A 61 13.83 4.66 -2.13
C ILE A 61 13.57 5.16 -3.55
N ASN A 62 14.53 5.88 -4.13
CA ASN A 62 14.40 6.47 -5.46
C ASN A 62 14.46 5.43 -6.59
N ASN A 63 15.08 4.27 -6.34
CA ASN A 63 15.20 3.20 -7.34
C ASN A 63 14.01 2.24 -7.34
N VAL A 64 13.06 2.39 -6.43
CA VAL A 64 11.80 1.64 -6.51
C VAL A 64 11.01 2.15 -7.71
N GLN A 65 10.86 1.28 -8.69
CA GLN A 65 10.10 1.54 -9.91
C GLN A 65 8.78 0.79 -9.85
N TYR A 66 7.77 1.37 -10.49
CA TYR A 66 6.55 0.65 -10.77
C TYR A 66 6.80 -0.41 -11.85
N ARG A 67 6.14 -1.55 -11.69
CA ARG A 67 5.99 -2.58 -12.72
C ARG A 67 4.53 -2.90 -12.93
N ALA A 68 4.17 -3.26 -14.16
CA ALA A 68 2.83 -3.77 -14.46
C ALA A 68 2.66 -5.17 -13.84
N ALA A 69 1.45 -5.44 -13.34
CA ALA A 69 1.02 -6.75 -12.84
C ALA A 69 -0.51 -6.84 -12.85
N TYR A 70 -1.04 -7.98 -12.44
CA TYR A 70 -2.47 -8.24 -12.34
C TYR A 70 -2.83 -8.54 -10.89
N PHE A 71 -4.00 -8.07 -10.45
CA PHE A 71 -4.39 -8.13 -9.04
C PHE A 71 -5.81 -8.68 -8.87
N ASN A 72 -6.03 -9.38 -7.77
CA ASN A 72 -7.33 -9.88 -7.36
C ASN A 72 -7.46 -9.82 -5.83
N ILE A 73 -8.67 -9.96 -5.29
CA ILE A 73 -8.91 -10.09 -3.85
C ILE A 73 -9.50 -11.46 -3.64
N ASP A 74 -8.70 -12.46 -3.24
CA ASP A 74 -9.17 -13.84 -2.98
C ASP A 74 -10.07 -14.43 -4.10
N GLY A 75 -9.77 -14.10 -5.36
CA GLY A 75 -10.58 -14.52 -6.51
C GLY A 75 -11.98 -13.90 -6.59
N ALA A 76 -12.23 -12.79 -5.88
CA ALA A 76 -13.51 -12.07 -5.89
C ALA A 76 -13.86 -11.52 -7.28
N TYR A 77 -12.87 -11.31 -8.14
CA TYR A 77 -13.05 -10.88 -9.53
C TYR A 77 -12.83 -12.06 -10.47
N ASP A 78 -13.75 -12.23 -11.43
CA ASP A 78 -13.66 -13.29 -12.44
C ASP A 78 -12.37 -13.14 -13.28
N ASP A 79 -12.01 -11.91 -13.60
CA ASP A 79 -10.79 -11.55 -14.33
C ASP A 79 -9.85 -10.71 -13.43
N PRO A 80 -8.56 -11.07 -13.32
CA PRO A 80 -7.57 -10.24 -12.65
C PRO A 80 -7.47 -8.84 -13.26
N ILE A 81 -7.29 -7.84 -12.41
CA ILE A 81 -7.37 -6.44 -12.80
C ILE A 81 -5.97 -5.90 -13.08
N PRO A 82 -5.72 -5.33 -14.27
CA PRO A 82 -4.40 -4.81 -14.61
C PRO A 82 -4.10 -3.54 -13.80
N GLY A 83 -2.92 -3.50 -13.20
CA GLY A 83 -2.45 -2.35 -12.44
C GLY A 83 -0.94 -2.27 -12.38
N TYR A 84 -0.45 -1.42 -11.49
CA TYR A 84 0.97 -1.24 -11.24
C TYR A 84 1.28 -1.46 -9.77
N THR A 85 2.49 -1.93 -9.48
CA THR A 85 2.98 -2.02 -8.11
C THR A 85 4.45 -1.68 -8.04
N THR A 86 4.86 -1.22 -6.87
CA THR A 86 6.27 -1.09 -6.48
C THR A 86 6.82 -2.37 -5.84
N GLY A 87 5.97 -3.40 -5.70
CA GLY A 87 6.25 -4.59 -4.89
C GLY A 87 6.13 -4.33 -3.39
N ARG A 88 5.61 -3.17 -2.97
CA ARG A 88 5.25 -2.90 -1.58
C ARG A 88 4.11 -3.81 -1.14
N LEU A 89 4.21 -4.27 0.11
CA LEU A 89 3.18 -5.07 0.74
C LEU A 89 2.64 -4.38 1.99
N TRP A 90 1.32 -4.44 2.16
CA TRP A 90 0.59 -4.09 3.37
C TRP A 90 0.23 -5.37 4.14
N ASN A 91 0.85 -5.61 5.30
CA ASN A 91 0.65 -6.85 6.08
C ASN A 91 0.80 -8.17 5.28
N GLY A 92 1.58 -8.15 4.20
CA GLY A 92 1.77 -9.29 3.29
C GLY A 92 0.93 -9.26 2.02
N PHE A 93 -0.06 -8.37 1.94
CA PHE A 93 -0.91 -8.17 0.76
C PHE A 93 -0.32 -7.13 -0.18
N ALA A 94 -0.55 -7.29 -1.48
CA ALA A 94 -0.08 -6.35 -2.49
C ALA A 94 -0.66 -4.94 -2.27
N MET A 95 0.09 -3.93 -2.72
CA MET A 95 -0.39 -2.54 -2.78
C MET A 95 -0.42 -2.08 -4.24
N PRO A 96 -1.45 -2.46 -5.01
CA PRO A 96 -1.60 -2.05 -6.38
C PRO A 96 -2.09 -0.61 -6.51
N VAL A 97 -1.83 -0.04 -7.67
CA VAL A 97 -2.43 1.21 -8.13
C VAL A 97 -2.99 0.99 -9.53
N PHE A 98 -4.15 1.59 -9.82
CA PHE A 98 -4.91 1.32 -11.03
C PHE A 98 -5.14 2.59 -11.82
N GLU A 99 -5.05 2.54 -13.15
CA GLU A 99 -5.59 3.61 -13.99
C GLU A 99 -7.12 3.66 -13.88
N GLU A 100 -7.75 4.76 -14.29
CA GLU A 100 -9.20 4.96 -14.25
C GLU A 100 -9.98 3.76 -14.81
N LYS A 101 -9.51 3.18 -15.93
CA LYS A 101 -10.14 1.99 -16.53
C LYS A 101 -10.16 0.78 -15.57
N GLY A 102 -9.04 0.52 -14.88
CA GLY A 102 -8.96 -0.58 -13.91
C GLY A 102 -9.83 -0.30 -12.68
N ALA A 103 -9.84 0.94 -12.21
CA ALA A 103 -10.72 1.36 -11.12
C ALA A 103 -12.22 1.25 -11.50
N LEU A 104 -12.59 1.54 -12.75
CA LEU A 104 -13.95 1.33 -13.21
C LEU A 104 -14.32 -0.16 -13.30
N MET A 105 -13.40 -1.04 -13.69
CA MET A 105 -13.64 -2.49 -13.64
C MET A 105 -13.91 -2.97 -12.20
N LEU A 106 -13.22 -2.41 -11.20
CA LEU A 106 -13.49 -2.68 -9.79
C LEU A 106 -14.91 -2.26 -9.38
N ALA A 107 -15.34 -1.07 -9.80
CA ALA A 107 -16.68 -0.57 -9.51
C ALA A 107 -17.78 -1.42 -10.17
N GLU A 108 -17.52 -1.99 -11.35
CA GLU A 108 -18.47 -2.86 -12.04
C GLU A 108 -18.64 -4.23 -11.38
N GLN A 109 -17.57 -4.77 -10.78
CA GLN A 109 -17.55 -6.16 -10.29
C GLN A 109 -17.64 -6.29 -8.76
N GLY A 110 -17.31 -5.24 -8.01
CA GLY A 110 -17.06 -5.34 -6.58
C GLY A 110 -17.93 -4.41 -5.73
N PRO A 111 -17.32 -3.47 -4.99
CA PRO A 111 -18.01 -2.68 -3.97
C PRO A 111 -18.82 -1.53 -4.56
N ASP A 112 -19.73 -0.96 -3.77
CA ASP A 112 -20.48 0.26 -4.13
C ASP A 112 -19.50 1.43 -4.22
N MET A 113 -18.97 1.65 -5.43
CA MET A 113 -17.90 2.59 -5.71
C MET A 113 -18.33 3.58 -6.77
N THR A 114 -18.08 4.86 -6.50
CA THR A 114 -18.42 5.97 -7.41
C THR A 114 -17.19 6.81 -7.71
N PHE A 115 -17.13 7.36 -8.94
CA PHE A 115 -16.08 8.30 -9.33
C PHE A 115 -16.59 9.74 -9.25
N ASP A 116 -15.97 10.53 -8.38
CA ASP A 116 -16.15 11.97 -8.31
C ASP A 116 -15.13 12.66 -9.20
N LYS A 117 -15.56 13.00 -10.42
CA LYS A 117 -14.72 13.65 -11.42
C LYS A 117 -14.27 15.07 -11.03
N GLU A 118 -15.03 15.78 -10.19
CA GLU A 118 -14.64 17.14 -9.77
C GLU A 118 -13.50 17.10 -8.76
N ARG A 119 -13.51 16.09 -7.88
CA ARG A 119 -12.47 15.88 -6.88
C ARG A 119 -11.30 15.01 -7.35
N ASP A 120 -11.46 14.33 -8.49
CA ASP A 120 -10.52 13.33 -9.00
C ASP A 120 -10.30 12.21 -7.96
N THR A 121 -11.42 11.66 -7.50
CA THR A 121 -11.45 10.73 -6.37
C THR A 121 -12.46 9.62 -6.61
N PHE A 122 -12.06 8.38 -6.36
CA PHE A 122 -12.99 7.27 -6.19
C PHE A 122 -13.44 7.21 -4.72
N VAL A 123 -14.73 6.99 -4.51
CA VAL A 123 -15.34 6.84 -3.18
C VAL A 123 -15.98 5.47 -3.11
N VAL A 124 -15.56 4.67 -2.12
CA VAL A 124 -16.14 3.36 -1.83
C VAL A 124 -17.04 3.48 -0.60
N ASP A 125 -18.32 3.10 -0.72
CA ASP A 125 -19.22 2.91 0.42
C ASP A 125 -19.02 1.49 0.99
N MET A 126 -18.47 1.41 2.20
CA MET A 126 -18.20 0.17 2.94
C MET A 126 -19.47 -0.42 3.58
N GLY A 127 -20.62 0.23 3.41
CA GLY A 127 -21.93 -0.23 3.86
C GLY A 127 -22.33 0.30 5.25
N GLU A 128 -23.55 -0.05 5.68
CA GLU A 128 -24.10 0.40 6.96
C GLU A 128 -23.59 -0.41 8.17
N ASP A 129 -22.87 -1.51 7.93
CA ASP A 129 -22.34 -2.40 8.98
C ASP A 129 -21.00 -1.91 9.56
N VAL A 130 -20.40 -0.87 8.99
CA VAL A 130 -19.22 -0.19 9.52
C VAL A 130 -19.61 1.08 10.27
N ASP A 131 -18.71 1.58 11.12
CA ASP A 131 -18.89 2.88 11.79
C ASP A 131 -19.08 3.99 10.73
N ASP A 132 -19.98 4.95 10.97
CA ASP A 132 -20.24 6.08 10.08
C ASP A 132 -18.94 6.84 9.74
N GLU A 133 -17.98 6.92 10.66
CA GLU A 133 -16.67 7.55 10.43
C GLU A 133 -15.76 6.76 9.46
N CYS A 134 -16.05 5.47 9.24
CA CYS A 134 -15.32 4.57 8.35
C CYS A 134 -16.17 4.13 7.15
N ARG A 135 -17.38 4.69 6.99
CA ARG A 135 -18.31 4.29 5.93
C ARG A 135 -17.77 4.55 4.54
N PHE A 136 -17.05 5.66 4.34
CA PHE A 136 -16.53 6.04 3.03
C PHE A 136 -15.01 6.00 3.03
N GLU A 137 -14.46 5.25 2.07
CA GLU A 137 -13.04 5.30 1.75
C GLU A 137 -12.82 6.12 0.48
N GLU A 138 -11.94 7.12 0.55
CA GLU A 138 -11.64 8.02 -0.56
C GLU A 138 -10.25 7.78 -1.13
N TYR A 139 -10.19 7.62 -2.45
CA TYR A 139 -8.97 7.32 -3.18
C TYR A 139 -8.70 8.38 -4.24
N LYS A 140 -7.84 9.34 -3.90
CA LYS A 140 -7.50 10.45 -4.78
C LYS A 140 -6.50 10.03 -5.87
N GLY A 141 -6.71 10.55 -7.07
CA GLY A 141 -5.80 10.37 -8.20
C GLY A 141 -4.43 10.99 -7.98
N PHE A 142 -3.40 10.34 -8.51
CA PHE A 142 -2.03 10.84 -8.53
C PHE A 142 -1.24 10.28 -9.72
N ASP A 143 -0.11 10.91 -10.02
CA ASP A 143 0.71 10.51 -11.16
C ASP A 143 1.89 9.63 -10.72
N ILE A 144 2.13 8.58 -11.50
CA ILE A 144 3.33 7.75 -11.43
C ILE A 144 4.09 7.80 -12.75
N THR A 145 5.39 7.51 -12.71
CA THR A 145 6.17 7.27 -13.93
C THR A 145 6.30 5.77 -14.15
N PHE A 146 5.88 5.29 -15.31
CA PHE A 146 6.06 3.90 -15.74
C PHE A 146 6.61 3.89 -17.17
N GLU A 147 7.75 3.22 -17.38
CA GLU A 147 8.46 3.15 -18.67
C GLU A 147 8.74 4.52 -19.34
N GLY A 148 8.91 5.57 -18.53
CA GLY A 148 9.15 6.93 -19.01
C GLY A 148 7.89 7.73 -19.38
N GLU A 149 6.70 7.13 -19.23
CA GLU A 149 5.41 7.80 -19.38
C GLU A 149 4.80 8.14 -18.02
N LEU A 150 4.10 9.27 -17.94
CA LEU A 150 3.25 9.59 -16.81
C LEU A 150 1.93 8.82 -16.94
N LYS A 151 1.57 8.06 -15.90
CA LYS A 151 0.28 7.39 -15.76
C LYS A 151 -0.47 7.99 -14.59
N HIS A 152 -1.75 8.30 -14.79
CA HIS A 152 -2.62 8.78 -13.73
C HIS A 152 -3.35 7.60 -13.10
N VAL A 153 -3.19 7.42 -11.79
CA VAL A 153 -3.57 6.19 -11.09
C VAL A 153 -4.23 6.48 -9.74
N TYR A 154 -4.91 5.47 -9.21
CA TYR A 154 -5.64 5.48 -7.95
C TYR A 154 -5.22 4.27 -7.10
N ALA A 155 -4.94 4.49 -5.81
CA ALA A 155 -4.55 3.45 -4.87
C ALA A 155 -5.78 2.78 -4.21
N ILE A 156 -6.70 2.27 -5.03
CA ILE A 156 -7.97 1.69 -4.56
C ILE A 156 -7.69 0.48 -3.66
N GLY A 157 -8.26 0.48 -2.45
CA GLY A 157 -8.05 -0.58 -1.49
C GLY A 157 -6.63 -0.62 -0.92
N ASP A 158 -5.96 0.53 -0.77
CA ASP A 158 -4.76 0.62 0.05
C ASP A 158 -5.10 0.25 1.50
N GLY A 159 -4.77 -0.99 1.90
CA GLY A 159 -5.22 -1.60 3.15
C GLY A 159 -6.18 -2.77 2.99
N TRP A 160 -6.50 -3.17 1.75
CA TRP A 160 -7.25 -4.38 1.46
C TRP A 160 -6.33 -5.58 1.21
N VAL A 161 -6.92 -6.77 1.11
CA VAL A 161 -6.20 -8.04 0.94
C VAL A 161 -5.94 -8.37 -0.52
N TRP A 162 -5.24 -7.49 -1.23
CA TRP A 162 -4.85 -7.70 -2.62
C TRP A 162 -3.82 -8.83 -2.76
N ASP A 163 -4.03 -9.68 -3.75
CA ASP A 163 -3.06 -10.65 -4.24
C ASP A 163 -2.57 -10.23 -5.62
N GLU A 164 -1.27 -10.41 -5.85
CA GLU A 164 -0.70 -10.33 -7.19
C GLU A 164 -0.83 -11.70 -7.88
N ILE A 165 -1.48 -11.72 -9.03
CA ILE A 165 -1.72 -12.95 -9.77
C ILE A 165 -0.49 -13.30 -10.63
N PRO A 166 0.08 -14.51 -10.48
CA PRO A 166 1.20 -14.96 -11.29
C PRO A 166 0.85 -14.98 -12.78
N PRO A 167 1.78 -14.64 -13.69
CA PRO A 167 1.51 -14.63 -15.13
C PRO A 167 0.95 -15.94 -15.69
N GLU A 168 1.32 -17.09 -15.11
CA GLU A 168 0.84 -18.42 -15.47
C GLU A 168 -0.64 -18.69 -15.13
N GLU A 169 -1.27 -17.87 -14.29
CA GLU A 169 -2.67 -17.99 -13.88
C GLU A 169 -3.61 -17.04 -14.64
N ILE A 170 -3.04 -16.16 -15.48
CA ILE A 170 -3.79 -15.24 -16.34
C ILE A 170 -4.23 -16.02 -17.59
N GLN A 171 -5.52 -16.26 -17.74
CA GLN A 171 -6.10 -17.00 -18.87
C GLN A 171 -6.22 -16.18 -20.16
#